data_AF-A0A2A8CZG7-F1
#
_entry.id   AF-A0A2A8CZG7-F1
#
_cell.length_a   1.000
_cell.length_b   1.000
_cell.length_c   1.000
_cell.angle_alpha   90.00
_cell.angle_beta   90.00
_cell.angle_gamma   90.00
#
_symmetry.space_group_name_H-M   'P 1'
#
loop_
_entity.id
_entity.type
_entity.pdbx_description
1 polymer ?
#
loop_
_entity_poly.entity_id
_entity_poly.type
_entity_poly.pdbx_seq_one_letter_code
_entity_poly.pdbx_strand_id
1 'polypeptide(L)'
;MNVELLESVRQAIVFYPRRFSAAQWAFARNADAVIENDVSPEGFKCCIAGHVLLESDRMTERELLRVGGFHTGGELWDEAARALSLTESQCRELFFPSQWDKPYKQNYYLCSSDDEAEVVASYLEYFVHKYGTDVEREAATRLAAAAERPMPVHEPNPVAPHARATV
;
A
#
# COMPACT_ATOMS: atom_id res chain seq x y z
N MET A 1 -0.25 -15.97 7.24
CA MET A 1 -0.51 -14.60 6.74
C MET A 1 0.11 -14.47 5.35
N ASN A 2 -0.54 -13.76 4.43
CA ASN A 2 0.01 -13.50 3.11
C ASN A 2 1.06 -12.38 3.19
N VAL A 3 2.31 -12.76 3.50
CA VAL A 3 3.43 -11.82 3.65
C VAL A 3 3.81 -11.15 2.34
N GLU A 4 3.73 -11.86 1.22
CA GLU A 4 4.05 -11.30 -0.10
C GLU A 4 3.15 -10.10 -0.42
N LEU A 5 1.84 -10.23 -0.20
CA LEU A 5 0.89 -9.14 -0.37
C LEU A 5 1.13 -8.00 0.63
N LEU A 6 1.40 -8.32 1.90
CA LEU A 6 1.65 -7.28 2.91
C LEU A 6 2.91 -6.47 2.61
N GLU A 7 3.94 -7.12 2.07
CA GLU A 7 5.18 -6.48 1.65
C GLU A 7 5.01 -5.65 0.38
N SER A 8 4.21 -6.11 -0.58
CA SER A 8 3.80 -5.30 -1.75
C SER A 8 3.04 -4.03 -1.30
N VAL A 9 2.11 -4.15 -0.35
CA VAL A 9 1.42 -2.99 0.26
C VAL A 9 2.40 -2.05 0.94
N ARG A 10 3.35 -2.56 1.73
CA ARG A 10 4.39 -1.75 2.37
C ARG A 10 5.18 -0.96 1.32
N GLN A 11 5.61 -1.61 0.25
CA GLN A 11 6.35 -0.98 -0.84
C GLN A 11 5.52 0.09 -1.57
N ALA A 12 4.25 -0.18 -1.86
CA ALA A 12 3.34 0.77 -2.49
C ALA A 12 3.18 2.05 -1.64
N ILE A 13 3.04 1.90 -0.32
CA ILE A 13 2.92 3.02 0.63
C ILE A 13 4.22 3.84 0.66
N VAL A 14 5.38 3.19 0.73
CA VAL A 14 6.68 3.88 0.75
C VAL A 14 6.97 4.58 -0.57
N PHE A 15 6.64 3.97 -1.71
CA PHE A 15 6.95 4.51 -3.02
C PHE A 15 5.97 5.62 -3.44
N TYR A 16 4.72 5.54 -3.01
CA TYR A 16 3.68 6.52 -3.28
C TYR A 16 3.05 7.10 -2.00
N PRO A 17 3.81 7.79 -1.14
CA PRO A 17 3.34 8.23 0.18
C PRO A 17 2.12 9.16 0.09
N ARG A 18 2.02 9.96 -0.98
CA ARG A 18 0.87 10.85 -1.24
C ARG A 18 -0.45 10.10 -1.51
N ARG A 19 -0.39 8.80 -1.79
CA ARG A 19 -1.56 7.91 -1.99
C ARG A 19 -1.95 7.16 -0.72
N PHE A 20 -1.28 7.42 0.39
CA PHE A 20 -1.59 6.81 1.68
C PHE A 20 -2.29 7.80 2.62
N SER A 21 -3.24 7.29 3.40
CA SER A 21 -3.71 7.93 4.63
C SER A 21 -4.42 6.90 5.49
N ALA A 22 -3.91 6.65 6.70
CA ALA A 22 -4.49 5.68 7.62
C ALA A 22 -5.87 6.14 8.14
N ALA A 23 -6.10 7.46 8.17
CA ALA A 23 -7.38 8.04 8.58
C ALA A 23 -8.48 7.98 7.51
N GLN A 24 -8.13 7.70 6.25
CA GLN A 24 -9.10 7.71 5.15
C GLN A 24 -9.23 6.34 4.51
N TRP A 25 -10.45 5.82 4.53
CA TRP A 25 -10.78 4.57 3.83
C TRP A 25 -10.37 4.63 2.36
N ALA A 26 -10.98 5.55 1.62
CA ALA A 26 -10.66 5.93 0.25
C ALA A 26 -11.09 7.40 0.06
N PHE A 27 -10.31 8.17 -0.68
CA PHE A 27 -10.58 9.57 -0.95
C PHE A 27 -10.17 9.90 -2.38
N ALA A 28 -10.95 10.75 -3.04
CA ALA A 28 -10.56 11.46 -4.26
C ALA A 28 -11.21 12.84 -4.25
N ARG A 29 -10.54 13.86 -4.81
CA ARG A 29 -11.09 15.23 -4.86
C ARG A 29 -12.37 15.33 -5.70
N ASN A 30 -12.51 14.45 -6.68
CA ASN A 30 -13.63 14.37 -7.62
C ASN A 30 -14.47 13.10 -7.39
N ALA A 31 -14.57 12.61 -6.14
CA ALA A 31 -15.24 11.34 -5.82
C ALA A 31 -16.64 11.21 -6.44
N ASP A 32 -17.48 12.25 -6.33
CA ASP A 32 -18.84 12.25 -6.90
C ASP A 32 -18.81 12.00 -8.42
N ALA A 33 -17.92 12.70 -9.14
CA ALA A 33 -17.77 12.51 -10.57
C ALA A 33 -17.25 11.10 -10.91
N VAL A 34 -16.35 10.53 -10.12
CA VAL A 34 -15.83 9.16 -10.32
C VAL A 34 -16.95 8.13 -10.15
N ILE A 35 -17.81 8.35 -9.15
CA ILE A 35 -18.93 7.48 -8.82
C ILE A 35 -20.01 7.55 -9.90
N GLU A 36 -20.36 8.75 -10.36
CA GLU A 36 -21.51 8.98 -11.25
C GLU A 36 -21.16 8.89 -12.74
N ASN A 37 -19.98 9.39 -13.15
CA ASN A 37 -19.66 9.70 -14.54
C ASN A 37 -18.45 8.92 -15.09
N ASP A 38 -17.98 7.90 -14.37
CA ASP A 38 -16.86 7.03 -14.77
C ASP A 38 -15.53 7.77 -15.03
N VAL A 39 -15.33 8.95 -14.43
CA VAL A 39 -14.04 9.66 -14.55
C VAL A 39 -12.96 9.02 -13.69
N SER A 40 -11.70 9.31 -14.00
CA SER A 40 -10.55 8.86 -13.19
C SER A 40 -10.44 9.65 -11.88
N PRO A 41 -10.06 9.01 -10.77
CA PRO A 41 -9.93 9.67 -9.47
C PRO A 41 -8.72 10.62 -9.40
N GLU A 42 -8.94 11.80 -8.84
CA GLU A 42 -7.91 12.82 -8.67
C GLU A 42 -7.42 12.91 -7.23
N GLY A 43 -6.10 12.79 -7.05
CA GLY A 43 -5.47 12.86 -5.73
C GLY A 43 -5.91 11.70 -4.82
N PHE A 44 -6.07 10.52 -5.42
CA PHE A 44 -6.53 9.34 -4.70
C PHE A 44 -5.62 8.97 -3.54
N LYS A 45 -6.20 8.64 -2.39
CA LYS A 45 -5.49 8.06 -1.25
C LYS A 45 -6.39 7.11 -0.47
N CYS A 46 -5.78 6.12 0.18
CA CYS A 46 -6.47 5.13 0.99
C CYS A 46 -5.60 4.58 2.12
N CYS A 47 -6.25 3.91 3.08
CA CYS A 47 -5.62 3.26 4.22
C CYS A 47 -4.98 1.92 3.84
N ILE A 48 -4.36 1.23 4.82
CA ILE A 48 -3.70 -0.08 4.61
C ILE A 48 -4.65 -1.08 3.97
N ALA A 49 -5.89 -1.19 4.47
CA ALA A 49 -6.88 -2.11 3.93
C ALA A 49 -7.28 -1.76 2.47
N GLY A 50 -7.32 -0.47 2.12
CA GLY A 50 -7.53 -0.04 0.74
C GLY A 50 -6.39 -0.49 -0.18
N HIS A 51 -5.13 -0.27 0.24
CA HIS A 51 -3.96 -0.76 -0.48
C HIS A 51 -3.96 -2.28 -0.63
N VAL A 52 -4.34 -3.04 0.40
CA VAL A 52 -4.48 -4.51 0.32
C VAL A 52 -5.44 -4.92 -0.80
N LEU A 53 -6.57 -4.24 -0.93
CA LEU A 53 -7.58 -4.56 -1.94
C LEU A 53 -7.15 -4.16 -3.36
N LEU A 54 -6.36 -3.08 -3.49
CA LEU A 54 -5.76 -2.67 -4.76
C LEU A 54 -4.66 -3.65 -5.20
N GLU A 55 -3.69 -3.92 -4.33
CA GLU A 55 -2.53 -4.77 -4.64
C GLU A 55 -2.90 -6.26 -4.84
N SER A 56 -4.09 -6.68 -4.40
CA SER A 56 -4.61 -8.03 -4.64
C SER A 56 -5.56 -8.12 -5.85
N ASP A 57 -5.68 -7.05 -6.64
CA ASP A 57 -6.62 -6.94 -7.78
C ASP A 57 -8.08 -7.28 -7.41
N ARG A 58 -8.43 -7.16 -6.12
CA ARG A 58 -9.79 -7.42 -5.63
C ARG A 58 -10.72 -6.24 -5.85
N MET A 59 -10.15 -5.03 -5.91
CA MET A 59 -10.87 -3.79 -6.16
C MET A 59 -10.03 -2.81 -6.97
N THR A 60 -10.74 -1.96 -7.69
CA THR A 60 -10.23 -0.73 -8.31
C THR A 60 -10.41 0.46 -7.38
N GLU A 61 -9.70 1.57 -7.65
CA GLU A 61 -9.88 2.83 -6.91
C GLU A 61 -11.33 3.32 -6.93
N ARG A 62 -12.03 3.12 -8.06
CA ARG A 62 -13.44 3.45 -8.22
C ARG A 62 -14.33 2.61 -7.32
N GLU A 63 -14.09 1.30 -7.25
CA GLU A 63 -14.84 0.40 -6.38
C GLU A 63 -14.62 0.75 -4.91
N LEU A 64 -13.39 1.08 -4.52
CA LEU A 64 -13.11 1.56 -3.16
C LEU A 64 -13.88 2.84 -2.80
N LEU A 65 -13.97 3.79 -3.73
CA LEU A 65 -14.77 5.02 -3.56
C LEU A 65 -16.28 4.75 -3.51
N ARG A 66 -16.78 3.80 -4.32
CA ARG A 66 -18.21 3.45 -4.38
C ARG A 66 -18.68 2.66 -3.16
N VAL A 67 -17.93 1.64 -2.75
CA VAL A 67 -18.37 0.69 -1.71
C VAL A 67 -18.06 1.20 -0.30
N GLY A 68 -17.00 1.99 -0.14
CA GLY A 68 -16.53 2.45 1.16
C GLY A 68 -17.36 3.53 1.85
N GLY A 69 -18.14 4.31 1.08
CA GLY A 69 -18.71 5.56 1.58
C GLY A 69 -17.66 6.50 2.22
N PHE A 70 -18.10 7.59 2.85
CA PHE A 70 -17.18 8.56 3.46
C PHE A 70 -16.61 8.11 4.83
N HIS A 71 -17.26 7.17 5.55
CA HIS A 71 -16.98 6.93 6.98
C HIS A 71 -17.06 5.49 7.50
N THR A 72 -17.56 4.54 6.72
CA THR A 72 -17.73 3.16 7.18
C THR A 72 -17.26 2.26 6.06
N GLY A 73 -16.01 1.79 6.12
CA GLY A 73 -15.44 0.85 5.15
C GLY A 73 -16.17 -0.50 5.05
N GLY A 74 -17.44 -0.60 5.47
CA GLY A 74 -18.29 -1.78 5.41
C GLY A 74 -17.62 -3.02 5.98
N GLU A 75 -17.84 -4.14 5.29
CA GLU A 75 -17.14 -5.42 5.49
C GLU A 75 -15.81 -5.48 4.69
N LEU A 76 -15.34 -4.36 4.14
CA LEU A 76 -14.14 -4.35 3.28
C LEU A 76 -12.87 -4.62 4.09
N TRP A 77 -12.90 -4.36 5.40
CA TRP A 77 -11.84 -4.76 6.32
C TRP A 77 -11.75 -6.27 6.44
N ASP A 78 -12.90 -6.96 6.43
CA ASP A 78 -12.94 -8.41 6.43
C ASP A 78 -12.46 -8.98 5.09
N GLU A 79 -12.76 -8.30 3.97
CA GLU A 79 -12.26 -8.71 2.65
C GLU A 79 -10.74 -8.53 2.53
N ALA A 80 -10.18 -7.43 3.04
CA ALA A 80 -8.75 -7.21 3.14
C ALA A 80 -8.08 -8.22 4.09
N ALA A 81 -8.70 -8.51 5.24
CA ALA A 81 -8.22 -9.52 6.17
C ALA A 81 -8.21 -10.93 5.55
N ARG A 82 -9.23 -11.28 4.76
CA ARG A 82 -9.29 -12.53 3.99
C ARG A 82 -8.16 -12.60 2.96
N ALA A 83 -7.91 -11.51 2.22
CA ALA A 83 -6.81 -11.45 1.25
C ALA A 83 -5.43 -11.67 1.91
N LEU A 84 -5.26 -11.13 3.13
CA LEU A 84 -4.06 -11.30 3.94
C LEU A 84 -4.01 -12.60 4.77
N SER A 85 -5.07 -13.40 4.75
CA SER A 85 -5.21 -14.59 5.61
C SER A 85 -4.94 -14.28 7.09
N LEU A 86 -5.56 -13.21 7.60
CA LEU A 86 -5.46 -12.79 8.99
C LEU A 86 -6.56 -13.42 9.86
N THR A 87 -6.22 -13.64 11.12
CA THR A 87 -7.23 -13.86 12.17
C THR A 87 -7.97 -12.57 12.50
N GLU A 88 -9.12 -12.66 13.17
CA GLU A 88 -9.88 -11.48 13.60
C GLU A 88 -9.03 -10.53 14.48
N SER A 89 -8.27 -11.08 15.43
CA SER A 89 -7.41 -10.28 16.30
C SER A 89 -6.33 -9.54 15.52
N GLN A 90 -5.72 -10.20 14.52
CA GLN A 90 -4.72 -9.59 13.65
C GLN A 90 -5.33 -8.52 12.75
N CYS A 91 -6.54 -8.74 12.23
CA CYS A 91 -7.28 -7.75 11.44
C CYS A 91 -7.55 -6.47 12.25
N ARG A 92 -8.09 -6.62 13.47
CA ARG A 92 -8.37 -5.49 14.37
C ARG A 92 -7.12 -4.74 14.78
N GLU A 93 -6.00 -5.43 14.94
CA GLU A 93 -4.74 -4.76 15.24
C GLU A 93 -4.20 -4.03 14.00
N LEU A 94 -4.10 -4.70 12.84
CA LEU A 94 -3.49 -4.14 11.64
C LEU A 94 -4.21 -2.88 11.14
N PHE A 95 -5.53 -2.92 11.03
CA PHE A 95 -6.30 -1.87 10.34
C PHE A 95 -6.72 -0.70 11.24
N PHE A 96 -6.48 -0.77 12.54
CA PHE A 96 -6.91 0.26 13.48
C PHE A 96 -5.72 0.81 14.27
N PRO A 97 -5.19 2.00 13.92
CA PRO A 97 -4.05 2.59 14.63
C PRO A 97 -4.25 2.77 16.14
N SER A 98 -5.52 2.84 16.60
CA SER A 98 -5.85 2.87 18.02
C SER A 98 -5.47 1.60 18.78
N GLN A 99 -5.30 0.47 18.08
CA GLN A 99 -4.93 -0.84 18.62
C GLN A 99 -3.43 -1.16 18.47
N TRP A 100 -2.65 -0.30 17.81
CA TRP A 100 -1.23 -0.57 17.59
C TRP A 100 -0.44 -0.53 18.90
N ASP A 101 0.62 -1.34 18.95
CA ASP A 101 1.56 -1.33 20.06
C ASP A 101 2.38 -0.04 20.12
N LYS A 102 2.93 0.25 21.30
CA LYS A 102 3.94 1.30 21.44
C LYS A 102 5.27 0.81 20.83
N PRO A 103 6.04 1.69 20.17
CA PRO A 103 5.82 3.13 20.03
C PRO A 103 4.93 3.53 18.84
N TYR A 104 4.55 2.60 17.95
CA TYR A 104 3.88 2.89 16.68
C TYR A 104 2.59 3.68 16.81
N LYS A 105 1.72 3.32 17.76
CA LYS A 105 0.50 4.09 18.04
C LYS A 105 0.82 5.55 18.38
N GLN A 106 1.80 5.78 19.25
CA GLN A 106 2.19 7.14 19.65
C GLN A 106 2.79 7.89 18.47
N ASN A 107 3.68 7.25 17.70
CA ASN A 107 4.30 7.86 16.54
C ASN A 107 3.25 8.26 15.51
N TYR A 108 2.26 7.41 15.23
CA TYR A 108 1.16 7.71 14.31
C TYR A 108 0.34 8.93 14.74
N TYR A 109 -0.03 9.04 16.02
CA TYR A 109 -0.82 10.19 16.49
C TYR A 109 0.00 11.48 16.64
N LEU A 110 1.33 11.42 16.58
CA LEU A 110 2.23 12.57 16.72
C LEU A 110 2.96 12.94 15.42
N CYS A 111 2.88 12.11 14.37
CA CYS A 111 3.58 12.35 13.12
C CYS A 111 2.88 13.40 12.26
N SER A 112 3.64 14.04 11.37
CA SER A 112 3.05 14.88 10.32
C SER A 112 2.43 14.02 9.20
N SER A 113 1.68 14.63 8.29
CA SER A 113 1.18 13.93 7.10
C SER A 113 2.29 13.41 6.20
N ASP A 114 3.46 14.05 6.22
CA ASP A 114 4.59 13.70 5.36
C ASP A 114 5.34 12.47 5.90
N ASP A 115 5.26 12.23 7.21
CA ASP A 115 5.92 11.11 7.90
C ASP A 115 5.00 9.88 8.02
N GLU A 116 3.70 10.03 7.75
CA GLU A 116 2.68 9.00 8.00
C GLU A 116 3.03 7.66 7.32
N ALA A 117 3.44 7.72 6.05
CA ALA A 117 3.82 6.54 5.27
C ALA A 117 5.02 5.80 5.88
N GLU A 118 6.00 6.51 6.44
CA GLU A 118 7.17 5.91 7.07
C GLU A 118 6.80 5.20 8.38
N VAL A 119 5.98 5.83 9.22
CA VAL A 119 5.49 5.24 10.46
C VAL A 119 4.73 3.95 10.17
N VAL A 120 3.87 3.96 9.15
CA VAL A 120 3.09 2.79 8.76
C VAL A 120 3.98 1.70 8.16
N ALA A 121 4.94 2.05 7.30
CA ALA A 121 5.86 1.07 6.74
C ALA A 121 6.64 0.33 7.84
N SER A 122 7.15 1.07 8.82
CA SER A 122 7.83 0.48 9.99
C SER A 122 6.88 -0.38 10.84
N TYR A 123 5.61 0.02 10.97
CA TYR A 123 4.62 -0.79 11.66
C TYR A 123 4.30 -2.10 10.92
N LEU A 124 4.24 -2.09 9.59
CA LEU A 124 4.00 -3.31 8.80
C LEU A 124 5.14 -4.33 8.97
N GLU A 125 6.39 -3.86 9.01
CA GLU A 125 7.55 -4.72 9.32
C GLU A 125 7.44 -5.32 10.72
N TYR A 126 7.09 -4.50 11.72
CA TYR A 126 6.84 -4.97 13.08
C TYR A 126 5.72 -6.00 13.14
N PHE A 127 4.62 -5.77 12.43
CA PHE A 127 3.48 -6.67 12.40
C PHE A 127 3.87 -8.05 11.86
N VAL A 128 4.66 -8.11 10.78
CA VAL A 128 5.23 -9.35 10.26
C VAL A 128 6.17 -9.99 11.28
N HIS A 129 7.02 -9.21 11.94
CA HIS A 129 7.92 -9.74 12.96
C HIS A 129 7.15 -10.38 14.14
N LYS A 130 6.10 -9.71 14.61
CA LYS A 130 5.26 -10.12 15.74
C LYS A 130 4.43 -11.38 15.43
N TYR A 131 3.80 -11.44 14.26
CA TYR A 131 2.81 -12.48 13.92
C TYR A 131 3.27 -13.52 12.90
N GLY A 132 4.31 -13.23 12.13
CA GLY A 132 4.85 -14.16 11.15
C GLY A 132 5.52 -15.36 11.81
N THR A 133 5.39 -16.51 11.16
CA THR A 133 6.26 -17.67 11.37
C THR A 133 7.70 -17.38 10.93
N ASP A 134 8.66 -18.24 11.28
CA ASP A 134 10.06 -18.07 10.85
C ASP A 134 10.18 -18.00 9.32
N VAL A 135 9.45 -18.87 8.61
CA VAL A 135 9.42 -18.90 7.14
C VAL A 135 8.86 -17.59 6.57
N GLU A 136 7.81 -17.06 7.17
CA GLU A 136 7.17 -15.80 6.77
C GLU A 136 8.09 -14.59 7.03
N ARG A 137 8.80 -14.57 8.16
CA ARG A 137 9.79 -13.53 8.47
C ARG A 137 10.95 -13.56 7.47
N GLU A 138 11.48 -14.74 7.18
CA GLU A 138 12.53 -14.91 6.16
C GLU A 138 12.06 -14.47 4.76
N ALA A 139 10.80 -14.76 4.40
CA ALA A 139 10.22 -14.30 3.15
C ALA A 139 10.16 -12.77 3.08
N ALA A 140 9.67 -12.09 4.13
CA ALA A 140 9.65 -10.64 4.19
C ALA A 140 11.05 -10.04 4.05
N THR A 141 12.05 -10.58 4.75
CA THR A 141 13.44 -10.10 4.64
C THR A 141 13.98 -10.25 3.21
N ARG A 142 13.70 -11.37 2.53
CA ARG A 142 14.13 -11.57 1.14
C ARG A 142 13.44 -10.60 0.17
N LEU A 143 12.15 -10.37 0.35
CA LEU A 143 11.37 -9.46 -0.49
C LEU A 143 11.81 -8.00 -0.30
N ALA A 144 12.02 -7.57 0.95
CA ALA A 144 12.54 -6.25 1.25
C ALA A 144 13.94 -6.03 0.62
N ALA A 145 14.84 -7.00 0.75
CA ALA A 145 16.17 -6.94 0.14
C ALA A 145 16.14 -6.93 -1.40
N ALA A 146 15.12 -7.53 -2.02
CA ALA A 146 14.94 -7.48 -3.47
C ALA A 146 14.46 -6.09 -3.95
N ALA A 147 13.64 -5.40 -3.15
CA ALA A 147 13.12 -4.07 -3.46
C ALA A 147 14.18 -2.96 -3.36
N GLU A 148 15.20 -3.13 -2.51
CA GLU A 148 16.30 -2.18 -2.35
C GLU A 148 17.38 -2.26 -3.43
N ARG A 149 17.29 -3.22 -4.36
CA ARG A 149 18.25 -3.29 -5.47
C ARG A 149 17.98 -2.14 -6.45
N PRO A 150 18.94 -1.22 -6.66
CA PRO A 150 18.79 -0.20 -7.69
C PRO A 150 18.62 -0.91 -9.04
N MET A 151 17.54 -0.55 -9.74
CA MET A 151 17.33 -0.92 -11.14
C MET A 151 18.63 -0.64 -11.91
N PRO A 152 19.19 -1.60 -12.67
CA PRO A 152 20.36 -1.33 -13.48
C PRO A 152 20.02 -0.15 -14.40
N VAL A 153 20.78 0.94 -14.25
CA VAL A 153 20.68 2.11 -15.12
C VAL A 153 20.95 1.59 -16.53
N HIS A 154 19.92 1.59 -17.37
CA HIS A 154 20.08 1.21 -18.77
C HIS A 154 20.99 2.26 -19.41
N GLU A 155 22.28 1.94 -19.57
CA GLU A 155 23.19 2.77 -20.34
C GLU A 155 22.59 2.93 -21.75
N PRO A 156 22.44 4.17 -22.25
CA PRO A 156 21.92 4.38 -23.59
C PRO A 156 22.88 3.73 -24.59
N ASN A 157 22.35 2.76 -25.33
CA ASN A 157 23.02 2.08 -26.42
C ASN A 157 23.58 3.14 -27.40
N PRO A 158 24.90 3.18 -27.66
CA PRO A 158 25.45 4.15 -28.60
C PRO A 158 24.91 3.86 -30.00
N VAL A 159 24.07 4.77 -30.49
CA VAL A 159 23.53 4.76 -31.85
C VAL A 159 24.70 4.71 -32.83
N ALA A 160 24.78 3.61 -33.59
CA ALA A 160 25.80 3.45 -34.63
C ALA A 160 25.67 4.57 -35.69
N PRO A 161 26.79 5.16 -36.15
CA PRO A 161 26.75 6.25 -37.12
C PRO A 161 26.22 5.75 -38.47
N HIS A 162 25.20 6.42 -38.99
CA HIS A 162 24.65 6.19 -40.32
C HIS A 162 25.74 6.35 -41.39
N ALA A 163 25.96 5.28 -42.16
CA ALA A 163 26.78 5.31 -43.36
C ALA A 163 26.15 6.25 -44.39
N ARG A 164 26.96 7.22 -44.86
CA ARG A 164 26.63 8.07 -46.01
C ARG A 164 26.52 7.21 -47.26
N ALA A 165 25.35 7.23 -47.91
CA ALA A 165 25.19 6.75 -49.26
C ALA A 165 25.67 7.82 -50.24
N THR A 166 26.67 7.46 -51.05
CA THR A 166 27.17 8.22 -52.20
C THR A 166 26.34 7.85 -53.42
N VAL A 167 25.73 8.84 -54.09
CA VAL A 167 25.62 8.94 -55.56
C VAL A 167 25.64 10.43 -55.91
#